data_AF-A0AA36DI38-F1
#
_entry.id   AF-A0AA36DI38-F1
#
_cell.length_a   1.000
_cell.length_b   1.000
_cell.length_c   1.000
_cell.angle_alpha   90.00
_cell.angle_beta   90.00
_cell.angle_gamma   90.00
#
_symmetry.space_group_name_H-M   'P 1'
#
loop_
_entity.id
_entity.type
_entity.pdbx_description
1 polymer ?
#
loop_
_entity_poly.entity_id
_entity_poly.type
_entity_poly.pdbx_seq_one_letter_code
_entity_poly.pdbx_strand_id
1 'polypeptide(L)'
;MLSRSLLVAGRQVVAGQRRGLHKGVDSTPPLRFISVPEKAALYLTIALTFMSYPTSVLLRLDSLRPRAENSLSPEVQEQIEAIRASRQK
;
A
#
# COMPACT_ATOMS: atom_id res chain seq x y z
N MET A 1 -16.12 -17.10 -3.77
CA MET A 1 -14.91 -17.95 -3.76
C MET A 1 -13.89 -17.60 -2.67
N LEU A 2 -13.85 -16.36 -2.15
CA LEU A 2 -12.93 -15.92 -1.07
C LEU A 2 -13.03 -16.71 0.25
N SER A 3 -14.23 -17.16 0.64
CA SER A 3 -14.47 -17.76 1.95
C SER A 3 -13.76 -19.11 2.15
N ARG A 4 -13.60 -19.91 1.09
CA ARG A 4 -12.87 -21.20 1.15
C ARG A 4 -11.37 -20.99 1.27
N SER A 5 -10.81 -20.00 0.57
CA SER A 5 -9.38 -19.70 0.62
C SER A 5 -8.95 -19.19 2.00
N LEU A 6 -9.79 -18.39 2.66
CA LEU A 6 -9.56 -17.92 4.03
C LEU A 6 -9.61 -19.06 5.06
N LEU A 7 -10.54 -20.01 4.90
CA LEU A 7 -10.62 -21.19 5.79
C LEU A 7 -9.42 -22.13 5.63
N VAL A 8 -8.91 -22.30 4.40
CA VAL A 8 -7.70 -23.09 4.14
C VAL A 8 -6.47 -22.39 4.72
N ALA A 9 -6.35 -21.06 4.55
CA ALA A 9 -5.28 -20.27 5.15
C ALA A 9 -5.30 -20.36 6.68
N GLY A 10 -6.46 -20.20 7.32
CA GLY A 10 -6.62 -20.32 8.77
C GLY A 10 -6.22 -21.68 9.32
N ARG A 11 -6.56 -22.77 8.62
CA ARG A 11 -6.10 -24.13 9.01
C ARG A 11 -4.59 -24.31 8.91
N GLN A 12 -3.94 -23.70 7.91
CA GLN A 12 -2.48 -23.77 7.79
C GLN A 12 -1.76 -22.95 8.86
N VAL A 13 -2.30 -21.80 9.25
CA VAL A 13 -1.76 -21.00 10.36
C VAL A 13 -1.81 -21.78 11.68
N VAL A 14 -2.96 -22.36 12.03
CA VAL A 14 -3.13 -23.13 13.28
C VAL A 14 -2.23 -24.38 13.32
N ALA A 15 -2.08 -25.08 12.20
CA ALA A 15 -1.19 -26.24 12.10
C ALA A 15 0.31 -25.86 12.17
N GLY A 16 0.69 -24.71 11.63
CA GLY A 16 2.05 -24.17 11.74
C GLY A 16 2.40 -23.74 13.17
N GLN A 17 1.44 -23.11 13.85
CA GLN A 17 1.62 -22.61 15.22
C GLN A 17 1.83 -23.75 16.23
N ARG A 18 1.08 -24.85 16.10
CA ARG A 18 1.28 -26.05 16.94
C ARG A 18 2.61 -26.76 16.69
N ARG A 19 3.12 -26.76 15.45
CA ARG A 19 4.42 -27.36 15.10
C ARG A 19 5.63 -26.50 15.49
N GLY A 20 5.44 -25.19 15.66
CA GLY A 20 6.50 -24.27 16.12
C GLY A 20 6.79 -24.39 17.62
N LEU A 21 5.77 -24.69 18.43
CA LEU A 21 5.90 -24.81 19.89
C LEU A 21 6.73 -26.01 20.37
N HIS A 22 6.83 -27.07 19.55
CA HIS A 22 7.64 -28.27 19.86
C HIS A 22 9.08 -28.20 19.32
N LYS A 23 9.48 -27.09 18.68
CA LYS A 23 10.81 -26.92 18.12
C LYS A 23 11.61 -25.95 18.98
N GLY A 24 12.23 -26.50 20.04
CA GLY A 24 13.22 -25.79 20.85
C GLY A 24 14.53 -25.55 20.09
N VAL A 25 15.52 -24.98 20.80
CA VAL A 25 16.87 -24.64 20.28
C VAL A 25 17.56 -25.84 19.62
N ASP A 26 17.27 -27.07 20.06
CA ASP A 26 17.71 -28.33 19.47
C ASP A 26 16.62 -28.99 18.60
N SER A 27 16.03 -28.24 17.68
CA SER A 27 15.05 -28.81 16.75
C SER A 27 15.73 -29.60 15.63
N THR A 28 15.16 -30.77 15.29
CA THR A 28 15.53 -31.53 14.08
C THR A 28 15.57 -30.61 12.86
N PRO A 29 16.54 -30.80 11.94
CA PRO A 29 16.72 -29.94 10.78
C PRO A 29 15.41 -29.74 10.03
N PRO A 30 15.21 -28.57 9.41
CA PRO A 30 13.94 -28.21 8.80
C PRO A 30 13.49 -29.32 7.84
N LEU A 31 12.28 -29.83 8.04
CA LEU A 31 11.64 -30.89 7.22
C LEU A 31 11.69 -30.62 5.70
N ARG A 32 11.88 -29.35 5.32
CA ARG A 32 12.14 -28.91 3.95
C ARG A 32 13.29 -27.92 3.98
N PHE A 33 14.35 -28.24 3.25
CA PHE A 33 15.41 -27.29 2.96
C PHE A 33 14.81 -26.12 2.18
N ILE A 34 15.04 -24.91 2.66
CA ILE A 34 14.75 -23.68 1.93
C ILE A 34 16.11 -23.08 1.59
N SER A 35 16.38 -22.98 0.31
CA SER A 35 17.61 -22.41 -0.22
C SER A 35 17.69 -20.91 0.11
N VAL A 36 18.92 -20.37 0.16
CA VAL A 36 19.16 -18.94 0.35
C VAL A 36 18.37 -18.07 -0.66
N PRO A 37 18.32 -18.38 -1.98
CA PRO A 37 17.53 -17.57 -2.91
C PRO A 37 16.03 -17.60 -2.63
N GLU A 38 15.48 -18.73 -2.20
CA GLU A 38 14.06 -18.81 -1.82
C GLU A 38 13.75 -17.93 -0.59
N LYS A 39 14.66 -17.89 0.39
CA LYS A 39 14.53 -16.98 1.53
C LYS A 39 14.61 -15.52 1.08
N ALA A 40 15.58 -15.18 0.24
CA ALA A 40 15.74 -13.83 -0.29
C ALA A 40 14.50 -13.38 -1.07
N ALA A 41 13.97 -14.23 -1.94
CA ALA A 41 12.75 -13.98 -2.71
C ALA A 41 11.54 -13.75 -1.80
N LEU A 42 11.39 -14.54 -0.73
CA LEU A 42 10.32 -14.37 0.25
C LEU A 42 10.42 -13.00 0.94
N TYR A 43 11.59 -12.64 1.46
CA TYR A 43 11.79 -11.35 2.13
C TYR A 43 11.58 -10.17 1.19
N LEU A 44 12.07 -10.26 -0.05
CA LEU A 44 11.88 -9.22 -1.06
C LEU A 44 10.41 -9.07 -1.43
N THR A 45 9.67 -10.17 -1.55
CA THR A 45 8.22 -10.15 -1.81
C THR A 45 7.48 -9.47 -0.66
N ILE A 46 7.81 -9.80 0.58
CA ILE A 46 7.22 -9.16 1.76
C ILE A 46 7.52 -7.65 1.72
N ALA A 47 8.78 -7.27 1.59
CA ALA A 47 9.20 -5.87 1.56
C ALA A 47 8.47 -5.07 0.46
N LEU A 48 8.47 -5.57 -0.78
CA LEU A 48 7.78 -4.92 -1.89
C LEU A 48 6.27 -4.80 -1.65
N THR A 49 5.63 -5.83 -1.12
CA THR A 49 4.19 -5.81 -0.87
C THR A 49 3.84 -4.71 0.13
N PHE A 50 4.53 -4.66 1.27
CA PHE A 50 4.28 -3.67 2.31
C PHE A 50 4.73 -2.25 1.91
N MET A 51 5.75 -2.11 1.07
CA MET A 51 6.20 -0.80 0.58
C MET A 51 5.41 -0.28 -0.63
N SER A 52 4.75 -1.14 -1.40
CA SER A 52 4.06 -0.75 -2.65
C SER A 52 3.03 0.36 -2.44
N TYR A 53 2.15 0.18 -1.46
CA TYR A 53 1.09 1.12 -1.15
C TYR A 53 1.62 2.48 -0.65
N PRO A 54 2.42 2.57 0.43
CA PRO A 54 2.91 3.86 0.91
C PRO A 54 3.75 4.59 -0.15
N THR A 55 4.57 3.87 -0.91
CA THR A 55 5.35 4.47 -2.01
C THR A 55 4.44 5.08 -3.07
N SER A 56 3.37 4.38 -3.45
CA SER A 56 2.41 4.89 -4.45
C SER A 56 1.65 6.14 -3.98
N VAL A 57 1.33 6.21 -2.68
CA VAL A 57 0.65 7.37 -2.08
C VAL A 57 1.60 8.55 -2.03
N LEU A 58 2.83 8.35 -1.56
CA LEU A 58 3.86 9.40 -1.47
C LEU A 58 4.15 10.03 -2.85
N LEU A 59 4.23 9.20 -3.90
CA LEU A 59 4.42 9.67 -5.27
C LEU A 59 3.21 10.42 -5.85
N ARG A 60 2.03 10.29 -5.25
CA ARG A 60 0.78 10.91 -5.72
C ARG A 60 0.23 11.96 -4.75
N LEU A 61 1.02 12.41 -3.77
CA LEU A 61 0.54 13.36 -2.77
C LEU A 61 -0.02 14.65 -3.38
N ASP A 62 0.60 15.17 -4.44
CA ASP A 62 0.14 16.40 -5.09
C ASP A 62 -1.21 16.25 -5.80
N SER A 63 -1.54 15.05 -6.29
CA SER A 63 -2.85 14.78 -6.90
C SER A 63 -3.91 14.37 -5.89
N LEU A 64 -3.49 13.76 -4.78
CA LEU A 64 -4.37 13.39 -3.66
C LEU A 64 -4.72 14.59 -2.77
N ARG A 65 -3.85 15.60 -2.71
CA ARG A 65 -4.13 16.82 -1.96
C ARG A 65 -5.28 17.56 -2.65
N PRO A 66 -6.41 17.81 -1.96
CA PRO A 66 -7.44 18.69 -2.52
C PRO A 66 -6.80 20.04 -2.81
N ARG A 67 -6.92 20.49 -4.06
CA ARG A 67 -6.44 21.82 -4.44
C ARG A 67 -7.17 22.82 -3.55
N ALA A 68 -6.42 23.75 -2.95
CA ALA A 68 -7.04 24.86 -2.25
C ALA A 68 -8.02 25.52 -3.23
N GLU A 69 -9.29 25.63 -2.84
CA GLU A 69 -10.25 26.40 -3.62
C GLU A 69 -9.74 27.84 -3.62
N ASN A 70 -9.13 28.26 -4.73
CA ASN A 70 -8.83 29.67 -4.99
C ASN A 70 -10.16 30.36 -5.31
N SER A 71 -11.05 30.47 -4.31
CA SER A 71 -12.20 31.35 -4.39
C SER A 71 -11.67 32.77 -4.31
N LEU A 72 -11.52 33.42 -5.48
CA LEU A 72 -11.31 34.86 -5.55
C LEU A 72 -12.49 35.54 -4.84
N SER A 73 -12.23 36.61 -4.09
CA SER A 73 -13.31 37.46 -3.58
C SER A 73 -14.18 37.94 -4.74
N PRO A 74 -15.50 38.09 -4.53
CA PRO A 74 -16.43 38.45 -5.60
C PRO A 74 -16.02 39.75 -6.31
N GLU A 75 -15.50 40.71 -5.55
CA GLU A 75 -14.97 41.99 -6.07
C GLU A 75 -13.83 41.81 -7.09
N VAL A 76 -12.96 40.81 -6.89
CA VAL A 76 -11.83 40.55 -7.80
C VAL A 76 -12.31 39.81 -9.05
N GLN A 77 -13.36 38.99 -8.94
CA GLN A 77 -13.98 38.35 -10.10
C GLN A 77 -14.63 39.39 -11.02
N GLU A 78 -15.36 40.35 -10.45
CA GLU A 78 -15.99 41.45 -11.19
C GLU A 78 -14.96 42.31 -11.93
N GLN A 79 -13.82 42.61 -11.29
CA GLN A 79 -12.72 43.36 -11.92
C GLN A 79 -12.10 42.59 -13.10
N ILE A 80 -11.91 41.27 -12.97
CA ILE A 80 -11.37 40.43 -14.06
C ILE A 80 -12.34 40.36 -15.24
N GLU A 81 -13.64 40.26 -14.97
CA GLU A 81 -14.69 40.28 -15.99
C GLU A 81 -14.75 41.61 -16.73
N ALA A 82 -14.66 42.73 -16.01
CA ALA A 82 -14.59 44.07 -16.59
C ALA A 82 -13.38 44.23 -17.54
N ILE A 83 -12.20 43.73 -17.14
CA ILE A 83 -10.97 43.77 -17.95
C ILE A 83 -11.06 42.84 -19.17
N ARG A 84 -11.72 41.68 -19.06
CA ARG A 84 -11.96 40.81 -20.23
C ARG A 84 -12.90 41.46 -21.23
N ALA A 85 -13.98 42.08 -20.75
CA ALA A 85 -14.95 42.77 -21.58
C ALA A 85 -14.32 43.95 -22.33
N SER A 86 -13.37 44.66 -21.72
CA SER A 86 -12.66 45.77 -22.38
C SER A 86 -11.68 45.34 -23.47
N ARG A 87 -11.26 44.06 -23.49
CA ARG A 87 -10.35 43.50 -24.51
C ARG A 87 -11.05 42.83 -25.69
N GLN A 88 -12.36 42.59 -25.59
CA GLN A 88 -13.18 42.03 -26.68
C GLN A 88 -13.89 43.09 -27.53
N LYS A 89 -13.75 44.38 -27.17
CA LYS A 89 -14.07 45.52 -28.03
C LYS A 89 -12.85 45.93 -28.83
#